data_AF-A0A804KSD7-F1
#
_entry.id   AF-A0A804KSD7-F1
#
_cell.length_a   1.000
_cell.length_b   1.000
_cell.length_c   1.000
_cell.angle_alpha   90.00
_cell.angle_beta   90.00
_cell.angle_gamma   90.00
#
_symmetry.space_group_name_H-M   'P 1'
#
loop_
_entity.id
_entity.type
_entity.pdbx_description
1 polymer ?
#
loop_
_entity_poly.entity_id
_entity_poly.type
_entity_poly.pdbx_seq_one_letter_code
_entity_poly.pdbx_strand_id
1 'polypeptide(L)'
;MQNGAMRCCPELTGMVHTEWRLDMVAGSVRGGASLADLAVTWFITKTSVEQKILGYETIIGIETHVQLSTLTKAFCSCPYPYGSQPNTTVCPVCMGHPGTLPVLNSKVIEFAVKLGLALNYGLSMTSKFDRKQYFYQDLPKGYQISQFDIPIAIKGFIDLDLPVEFGGGHRRFGITRVHMEDDAGKLIHSETGSYSQVMDLNRTGVPLLEIVSKPDMRSGLEAAEYAAEIERLVRYLGISIGNMQEGSLRCDVNIFVRPVGQSNFGTKVEIKNMNSFSAMNKAIDYEISRQVLLHSQG
;
A
#
# COMPACT_ATOMS: atom_id res chain seq x y z
N MET A 1 54.76 4.05 -9.48
CA MET A 1 53.39 4.27 -9.97
C MET A 1 52.45 3.41 -9.13
N GLN A 2 51.29 3.98 -8.81
CA GLN A 2 50.45 3.73 -7.63
C GLN A 2 49.66 2.40 -7.59
N ASN A 3 49.20 2.11 -6.36
CA ASN A 3 48.07 1.26 -5.92
C ASN A 3 48.34 -0.25 -5.86
N GLY A 4 48.20 -0.96 -4.75
CA GLY A 4 47.55 -0.64 -3.47
C GLY A 4 46.99 -1.95 -2.93
N ALA A 5 47.81 -2.71 -2.21
CA ALA A 5 47.44 -3.98 -1.60
C ALA A 5 46.87 -3.76 -0.20
N MET A 6 45.82 -4.50 0.18
CA MET A 6 45.70 -4.94 1.58
C MET A 6 44.86 -6.22 1.71
N ARG A 7 45.36 -7.10 2.58
CA ARG A 7 45.01 -8.51 2.78
C ARG A 7 43.86 -8.69 3.78
N CYS A 8 43.04 -9.73 3.60
CA CYS A 8 42.34 -10.48 4.67
C CYS A 8 43.39 -11.21 5.54
N CYS A 9 43.26 -11.60 6.82
CA CYS A 9 42.21 -11.93 7.81
C CYS A 9 42.92 -11.91 9.21
N PRO A 10 42.40 -12.33 10.41
CA PRO A 10 41.12 -12.99 10.75
C PRO A 10 40.40 -12.52 12.06
N GLU A 11 39.19 -13.05 12.25
CA GLU A 11 38.47 -13.43 13.50
C GLU A 11 38.50 -12.55 14.76
N LEU A 12 37.31 -12.12 15.20
CA LEU A 12 36.89 -12.14 16.61
C LEU A 12 35.37 -12.38 16.69
N THR A 13 35.03 -13.48 17.34
CA THR A 13 33.72 -13.95 17.77
C THR A 13 33.04 -12.99 18.75
N GLY A 14 31.73 -12.78 18.60
CA GLY A 14 30.91 -12.11 19.63
C GLY A 14 29.44 -11.99 19.23
N MET A 15 28.62 -12.97 19.64
CA MET A 15 27.16 -12.84 19.72
C MET A 15 26.81 -11.65 20.63
N VAL A 16 25.95 -10.74 20.15
CA VAL A 16 25.24 -9.81 21.03
C VAL A 16 23.78 -9.79 20.59
N HIS A 17 22.89 -10.26 21.47
CA HIS A 17 21.46 -10.04 21.40
C HIS A 17 21.18 -8.53 21.30
N THR A 18 20.53 -8.08 20.22
CA THR A 18 19.95 -6.73 20.15
C THR A 18 18.55 -6.77 20.74
N GLU A 19 18.52 -6.65 22.06
CA GLU A 19 17.38 -6.13 22.80
C GLU A 19 17.17 -4.67 22.32
N TRP A 20 15.97 -4.34 21.83
CA TRP A 20 15.62 -2.97 21.45
C TRP A 20 15.53 -2.10 22.71
N ARG A 21 16.68 -1.68 23.22
CA ARG A 21 16.77 -0.61 24.21
C ARG A 21 16.52 0.70 23.46
N LEU A 22 15.49 1.42 23.89
CA LEU A 22 15.37 2.85 23.61
C LEU A 22 16.63 3.52 24.17
N ASP A 23 17.63 3.72 23.31
CA ASP A 23 18.69 4.68 23.56
C ASP A 23 18.05 6.07 23.48
N MET A 24 17.46 6.50 24.60
CA MET A 24 17.43 7.91 24.91
C MET A 24 18.89 8.35 24.89
N VAL A 25 19.26 9.12 23.87
CA VAL A 25 20.49 9.90 23.89
C VAL A 25 20.36 10.86 25.08
N ALA A 26 20.81 10.39 26.24
CA ALA A 26 21.09 11.22 27.40
C ALA A 26 22.36 12.01 27.06
N GLY A 27 22.22 12.99 26.16
CA GLY A 27 23.10 14.13 26.15
C GLY A 27 23.05 14.72 27.56
N SER A 28 24.20 14.91 28.18
CA SER A 28 24.33 15.51 29.51
C SER A 28 23.63 16.88 29.54
N VAL A 29 22.36 16.88 29.93
CA VAL A 29 21.65 18.09 30.31
C VAL A 29 22.11 18.39 31.73
N ARG A 30 23.08 19.31 31.84
CA ARG A 30 23.28 20.02 33.11
C ARG A 30 22.05 20.90 33.33
N GLY A 31 21.04 20.35 34.00
CA GLY A 31 19.80 21.05 34.33
C GLY A 31 18.70 20.05 34.62
N GLY A 32 18.25 20.01 35.87
CA GLY A 32 17.17 19.12 36.31
C GLY A 32 15.84 19.51 35.69
N ALA A 33 15.52 18.93 34.53
CA ALA A 33 14.17 18.97 33.99
C ALA A 33 13.35 17.85 34.63
N SER A 34 12.26 18.21 35.30
CA SER A 34 11.31 17.27 35.88
C SER A 34 10.49 16.57 34.77
N LEU A 35 9.83 15.45 35.09
CA LEU A 35 8.86 14.80 34.19
C LEU A 35 7.75 15.77 33.74
N ALA A 36 7.42 16.76 34.58
CA ALA A 36 6.48 17.83 34.23
C ALA A 36 7.06 18.76 33.15
N ASP A 37 8.37 19.07 33.19
CA ASP A 37 9.02 19.94 32.19
C ASP A 37 9.10 19.25 30.81
N LEU A 38 9.35 17.94 30.80
CA LEU A 38 9.31 17.13 29.57
C LEU A 38 7.88 17.06 29.00
N ALA A 39 6.87 16.86 29.86
CA ALA A 39 5.48 16.87 29.45
C ALA A 39 5.06 18.25 28.90
N VAL A 40 5.40 19.34 29.60
CA VAL A 40 5.12 20.72 29.16
C VAL A 40 5.80 21.03 27.84
N THR A 41 7.06 20.63 27.64
CA THR A 41 7.78 20.83 26.37
C THR A 41 7.13 20.02 25.24
N TRP A 42 6.71 18.78 25.51
CA TRP A 42 5.96 17.95 24.56
C TRP A 42 4.59 18.56 24.22
N PHE A 43 3.87 19.08 25.22
CA PHE A 43 2.60 19.78 25.00
C PHE A 43 2.81 21.04 24.16
N ILE A 44 3.78 21.90 24.49
CA ILE A 44 4.07 23.13 23.74
C ILE A 44 4.49 22.83 22.29
N THR A 45 5.32 21.80 22.07
CA THR A 45 5.72 21.39 20.71
C THR A 45 4.55 20.82 19.93
N LYS A 46 3.67 20.05 20.56
CA LYS A 46 2.44 19.53 19.93
C LYS A 46 1.50 20.67 19.52
N THR A 47 1.24 21.65 20.40
CA THR A 47 0.38 22.80 20.09
C THR A 47 0.97 23.68 18.98
N SER A 48 2.31 23.82 18.93
CA SER A 48 3.03 24.53 17.87
C SER A 48 2.89 23.84 16.51
N VAL A 49 2.97 22.51 16.46
CA VAL A 49 2.77 21.74 15.23
C VAL A 49 1.31 21.80 14.79
N GLU A 50 0.35 21.63 15.70
CA GLU A 50 -1.08 21.75 15.41
C GLU A 50 -1.43 23.14 14.85
N GLN A 51 -0.86 24.23 15.39
CA GLN A 51 -1.03 25.57 14.84
C GLN A 51 -0.38 25.75 13.47
N LYS A 52 0.77 25.12 13.21
CA LYS A 52 1.40 25.15 11.88
C LYS A 52 0.58 24.40 10.83
N ILE A 53 -0.12 23.32 11.21
CA ILE A 53 -0.98 22.55 10.30
C ILE A 53 -2.13 23.40 9.75
N LEU A 54 -2.69 24.33 10.52
CA LEU A 54 -3.78 25.22 10.08
C LEU A 54 -3.44 26.07 8.83
N GLY A 55 -2.16 26.27 8.53
CA GLY A 55 -1.70 26.98 7.32
C GLY A 55 -1.61 26.12 6.06
N TYR A 56 -1.85 24.80 6.16
CA TYR A 56 -1.66 23.85 5.07
C TYR A 56 -2.93 23.04 4.80
N GLU A 57 -3.16 22.75 3.52
CA GLU A 57 -4.12 21.75 3.04
C GLU A 57 -3.39 20.44 2.79
N THR A 58 -3.91 19.36 3.37
CA THR A 58 -3.47 17.98 3.10
C THR A 58 -4.28 17.40 1.95
N ILE A 59 -3.62 16.71 1.02
CA ILE A 59 -4.27 16.05 -0.09
C ILE A 59 -3.82 14.59 -0.14
N ILE A 60 -4.80 13.68 -0.05
CA ILE A 60 -4.56 12.24 0.05
C ILE A 60 -5.30 11.50 -1.08
N GLY A 61 -4.58 10.58 -1.71
CA GLY A 61 -5.13 9.56 -2.61
C GLY A 61 -4.73 8.17 -2.15
N ILE A 62 -5.54 7.16 -2.44
CA ILE A 62 -5.31 5.77 -2.06
C ILE A 62 -5.34 4.88 -3.30
N GLU A 63 -4.36 3.99 -3.38
CA GLU A 63 -4.30 2.89 -4.34
C GLU A 63 -4.63 1.60 -3.59
N THR A 64 -5.82 1.05 -3.86
CA THR A 64 -6.30 -0.16 -3.19
C THR A 64 -6.23 -1.35 -4.12
N HIS A 65 -5.48 -2.38 -3.74
CA HIS A 65 -5.42 -3.66 -4.44
C HIS A 65 -6.32 -4.67 -3.73
N VAL A 66 -7.34 -5.15 -4.44
CA VAL A 66 -8.32 -6.11 -3.96
C VAL A 66 -8.07 -7.48 -4.59
N GLN A 67 -7.72 -8.47 -3.80
CA GLN A 67 -7.60 -9.86 -4.23
C GLN A 67 -8.97 -10.48 -4.46
N LEU A 68 -9.22 -10.95 -5.67
CA LEU A 68 -10.50 -11.53 -6.03
C LEU A 68 -10.63 -12.98 -5.55
N SER A 69 -11.79 -13.30 -5.00
CA SER A 69 -12.17 -14.64 -4.51
C SER A 69 -12.62 -15.56 -5.66
N THR A 70 -11.78 -15.70 -6.69
CA THR A 70 -12.01 -16.64 -7.79
C THR A 70 -11.45 -18.03 -7.46
N LEU A 71 -12.02 -19.07 -8.07
CA LEU A 71 -11.51 -20.45 -7.90
C LEU A 71 -10.13 -20.66 -8.52
N THR A 72 -9.88 -20.02 -9.67
CA THR A 72 -8.62 -20.11 -10.41
C THR A 72 -7.98 -18.74 -10.57
N LYS A 73 -6.68 -18.75 -10.86
CA LYS A 73 -5.87 -17.57 -11.18
C LYS A 73 -6.40 -16.78 -12.38
N ALA A 74 -5.87 -15.56 -12.58
CA ALA A 74 -6.31 -14.62 -13.60
C ALA A 74 -6.08 -15.15 -15.02
N PHE A 75 -4.94 -15.82 -15.24
CA PHE A 75 -4.45 -16.17 -16.58
C PHE A 75 -4.15 -17.67 -16.78
N CYS A 76 -4.46 -18.50 -15.78
CA CYS A 76 -4.30 -19.96 -15.85
C CYS A 76 -5.29 -20.68 -14.92
N SER A 77 -5.39 -22.00 -15.06
CA SER A 77 -6.36 -22.82 -14.32
C SER A 77 -5.90 -23.26 -12.93
N CYS A 78 -4.77 -22.77 -12.43
CA CYS A 78 -4.30 -23.10 -11.09
C CYS A 78 -5.23 -22.48 -10.03
N PRO A 79 -5.56 -23.20 -8.94
CA PRO A 79 -6.25 -22.63 -7.80
C PRO A 79 -5.32 -21.75 -6.96
N TYR A 80 -5.89 -20.99 -6.03
CA TYR A 80 -5.14 -20.32 -4.97
C TYR A 80 -5.83 -20.50 -3.60
N PRO A 81 -5.58 -21.61 -2.90
CA PRO A 81 -5.95 -21.77 -1.50
C PRO A 81 -4.91 -21.04 -0.63
N TYR A 82 -5.36 -20.08 0.18
CA TYR A 82 -4.50 -19.40 1.14
C TYR A 82 -3.86 -20.42 2.11
N GLY A 83 -2.56 -20.23 2.42
CA GLY A 83 -1.82 -21.13 3.31
C GLY A 83 -1.37 -22.46 2.69
N SER A 84 -1.44 -22.62 1.37
CA SER A 84 -0.90 -23.79 0.67
C SER A 84 0.62 -23.94 0.88
N GLN A 85 1.12 -25.17 0.79
CA GLN A 85 2.56 -25.43 0.81
C GLN A 85 3.26 -24.71 -0.35
N PRO A 86 4.47 -24.15 -0.16
CA PRO A 86 5.16 -23.36 -1.17
C PRO A 86 5.26 -24.07 -2.53
N ASN A 87 4.97 -23.34 -3.61
CA ASN A 87 5.06 -23.82 -5.00
C ASN A 87 4.25 -25.10 -5.33
N THR A 88 3.10 -25.32 -4.67
CA THR A 88 2.21 -26.47 -4.97
C THR A 88 1.06 -26.13 -5.90
N THR A 89 0.72 -24.85 -6.04
CA THR A 89 -0.41 -24.36 -6.85
C THR A 89 0.08 -23.54 -8.04
N VAL A 90 0.99 -24.14 -8.80
CA VAL A 90 1.72 -23.50 -9.90
C VAL A 90 1.63 -24.29 -11.19
N CYS A 91 1.85 -23.63 -12.32
CA CYS A 91 1.93 -24.24 -13.65
C CYS A 91 2.91 -23.44 -14.53
N PRO A 92 3.30 -23.95 -15.71
CA PRO A 92 4.21 -23.26 -16.61
C PRO A 92 3.81 -21.80 -16.93
N VAL A 93 2.50 -21.51 -17.01
CA VAL A 93 1.99 -20.15 -17.31
C VAL A 93 2.31 -19.18 -16.17
N CYS A 94 1.92 -19.48 -14.93
CA CYS A 94 2.15 -18.57 -13.80
C CYS A 94 3.63 -18.54 -13.37
N MET A 95 4.40 -19.59 -13.68
CA MET A 95 5.86 -19.63 -13.53
C MET A 95 6.62 -18.92 -14.67
N GLY A 96 5.93 -18.39 -15.69
CA GLY A 96 6.57 -17.66 -16.79
C GLY A 96 7.48 -18.52 -17.67
N HIS A 97 7.19 -19.82 -17.84
CA HIS A 97 7.98 -20.69 -18.70
C HIS A 97 7.93 -20.26 -20.17
N PRO A 98 9.02 -20.46 -20.93
CA PRO A 98 9.06 -20.18 -22.37
C PRO A 98 7.95 -20.91 -23.14
N GLY A 99 7.31 -20.21 -24.08
CA GLY A 99 6.28 -20.77 -24.96
C GLY A 99 4.88 -20.85 -24.36
N THR A 100 4.65 -20.36 -23.15
CA THR A 100 3.33 -20.34 -22.51
C THR A 100 2.54 -19.06 -22.85
N LEU A 101 1.21 -19.16 -22.87
CA LEU A 101 0.31 -18.04 -23.18
C LEU A 101 -0.76 -17.86 -22.08
N PRO A 102 -1.10 -16.61 -21.71
CA PRO A 102 -2.13 -16.32 -20.72
C PRO A 102 -3.53 -16.49 -21.31
N VAL A 103 -4.46 -17.09 -20.54
CA VAL A 103 -5.88 -17.17 -20.88
C VAL A 103 -6.70 -16.58 -19.75
N LEU A 104 -7.41 -15.48 -20.03
CA LEU A 104 -8.14 -14.72 -19.02
C LEU A 104 -9.32 -15.52 -18.43
N ASN A 105 -9.42 -15.49 -17.11
CA ASN A 105 -10.54 -16.01 -16.35
C ASN A 105 -11.75 -15.07 -16.47
N SER A 106 -12.87 -15.57 -17.02
CA SER A 106 -14.11 -14.79 -17.21
C SER A 106 -14.70 -14.26 -15.90
N LYS A 107 -14.47 -14.94 -14.77
CA LYS A 107 -14.98 -14.52 -13.46
C LYS A 107 -14.32 -13.22 -12.98
N VAL A 108 -13.08 -12.96 -13.40
CA VAL A 108 -12.35 -11.71 -13.10
C VAL A 108 -13.09 -10.52 -13.73
N ILE A 109 -13.53 -10.66 -14.98
CA ILE A 109 -14.33 -9.64 -15.66
C ILE A 109 -15.67 -9.44 -14.96
N GLU A 110 -16.36 -10.53 -14.61
CA GLU A 110 -17.65 -10.44 -13.90
C GLU A 110 -17.52 -9.65 -12.59
N PHE A 111 -16.48 -9.94 -11.80
CA PHE A 111 -16.23 -9.24 -10.55
C PHE A 111 -15.81 -7.78 -10.75
N ALA A 112 -15.01 -7.50 -11.79
CA ALA A 112 -14.65 -6.14 -12.16
C ALA A 112 -15.88 -5.30 -12.54
N VAL A 113 -16.79 -5.87 -13.33
CA VAL A 113 -18.05 -5.23 -13.73
C VAL A 113 -18.96 -5.01 -12.53
N LYS A 114 -19.11 -6.00 -11.64
CA LYS A 114 -19.90 -5.85 -10.41
C LYS A 114 -19.38 -4.70 -9.54
N LEU A 115 -18.08 -4.65 -9.31
CA LEU A 115 -17.47 -3.57 -8.54
C LEU A 115 -17.65 -2.21 -9.23
N GLY A 116 -17.44 -2.16 -10.55
CA GLY A 116 -17.63 -0.95 -11.34
C GLY A 116 -19.04 -0.39 -11.21
N LEU A 117 -20.07 -1.22 -11.34
CA LEU A 117 -21.46 -0.81 -11.15
C LEU A 117 -21.73 -0.30 -9.74
N ALA A 118 -21.20 -0.99 -8.72
CA ALA A 118 -21.39 -0.61 -7.32
C ALA A 118 -20.72 0.74 -6.96
N LEU A 119 -19.61 1.06 -7.63
CA LEU A 119 -18.87 2.31 -7.47
C LEU A 119 -19.30 3.39 -8.49
N ASN A 120 -20.47 3.26 -9.10
CA ASN A 120 -21.07 4.23 -10.03
C ASN A 120 -20.16 4.60 -11.21
N TYR A 121 -19.43 3.63 -11.75
CA TYR A 121 -18.48 3.87 -12.84
C TYR A 121 -19.11 4.01 -14.22
N GLY A 122 -18.40 4.73 -15.10
CA GLY A 122 -18.49 4.49 -16.54
C GLY A 122 -17.71 3.23 -16.91
N LEU A 123 -18.43 2.14 -17.21
CA LEU A 123 -17.83 0.91 -17.73
C LEU A 123 -17.35 1.09 -19.16
N SER A 124 -16.14 0.62 -19.45
CA SER A 124 -15.57 0.61 -20.79
C SER A 124 -16.09 -0.60 -21.57
N MET A 125 -16.75 -0.37 -22.72
CA MET A 125 -17.20 -1.46 -23.61
C MET A 125 -16.04 -2.20 -24.28
N THR A 126 -14.87 -1.57 -24.31
CA THR A 126 -13.61 -2.15 -24.78
C THR A 126 -12.56 -1.91 -23.70
N SER A 127 -11.81 -2.94 -23.32
CA SER A 127 -10.65 -2.81 -22.45
C SER A 127 -9.52 -3.70 -22.95
N LYS A 128 -8.28 -3.36 -22.63
CA LYS A 128 -7.11 -4.16 -23.00
C LYS A 128 -6.22 -4.41 -21.80
N PHE A 129 -5.36 -5.43 -21.93
CA PHE A 129 -4.29 -5.69 -20.98
C PHE A 129 -2.97 -5.23 -21.58
N ASP A 130 -2.11 -4.73 -20.70
CA ASP A 130 -0.79 -4.17 -20.95
C ASP A 130 0.24 -4.86 -20.07
N ARG A 131 1.51 -4.81 -20.49
CA ARG A 131 2.62 -5.39 -19.74
C ARG A 131 3.36 -4.30 -18.99
N LYS A 132 3.25 -4.28 -17.67
CA LYS A 132 4.03 -3.42 -16.77
C LYS A 132 5.36 -4.12 -16.46
N GLN A 133 6.43 -3.67 -17.09
CA GLN A 133 7.73 -4.35 -17.06
C GLN A 133 8.59 -3.89 -15.87
N TYR A 134 9.05 -4.84 -15.07
CA TYR A 134 10.05 -4.62 -14.02
C TYR A 134 10.68 -5.97 -13.62
N PHE A 135 11.93 -5.92 -13.18
CA PHE A 135 12.65 -7.11 -12.73
C PHE A 135 12.57 -7.21 -11.21
N TYR A 136 11.90 -8.25 -10.75
CA TYR A 136 11.89 -8.63 -9.35
C TYR A 136 11.74 -10.15 -9.24
N GLN A 137 12.29 -10.74 -8.17
CA GLN A 137 12.38 -12.19 -8.05
C GLN A 137 10.99 -12.84 -8.05
N ASP A 138 10.01 -12.28 -7.34
CA ASP A 138 8.64 -12.81 -7.25
C ASP A 138 7.79 -12.68 -8.53
N LEU A 139 8.34 -12.07 -9.58
CA LEU A 139 7.68 -11.82 -10.85
C LEU A 139 8.40 -12.58 -11.98
N PRO A 140 8.13 -13.88 -12.15
CA PRO A 140 8.91 -14.75 -13.02
C PRO A 140 8.83 -14.38 -14.51
N LYS A 141 7.79 -13.66 -14.92
CA LYS A 141 7.59 -13.21 -16.31
C LYS A 141 8.45 -12.01 -16.70
N GLY A 142 9.01 -11.28 -15.73
CA GLY A 142 9.65 -9.96 -15.94
C GLY A 142 8.67 -8.84 -16.29
N TYR A 143 7.36 -9.11 -16.22
CA TYR A 143 6.29 -8.14 -16.35
C TYR A 143 5.03 -8.62 -15.63
N GLN A 144 4.27 -7.66 -15.11
CA GLN A 144 2.92 -7.85 -14.57
C GLN A 144 1.92 -7.58 -15.70
N ILE A 145 0.87 -8.40 -15.80
CA ILE A 145 -0.22 -8.19 -16.74
C ILE A 145 -1.26 -7.34 -16.02
N SER A 146 -1.40 -6.08 -16.44
CA SER A 146 -2.30 -5.08 -15.84
C SER A 146 -3.04 -4.34 -16.97
N GLN A 147 -3.71 -3.21 -16.70
CA GLN A 147 -4.29 -2.36 -17.75
C GLN A 147 -3.73 -0.95 -17.62
N PHE A 148 -3.39 -0.28 -18.72
CA PHE A 148 -2.82 1.07 -18.66
C PHE A 148 -3.80 2.15 -19.11
N ASP A 149 -3.95 2.38 -20.40
CA ASP A 149 -4.73 3.47 -21.01
C ASP A 149 -6.24 3.20 -21.10
N ILE A 150 -6.65 1.93 -21.29
CA ILE A 150 -8.06 1.52 -21.46
C ILE A 150 -8.46 0.55 -20.34
N PRO A 151 -8.65 1.04 -19.09
CA PRO A 151 -9.09 0.22 -17.98
C PRO A 151 -10.58 -0.14 -18.10
N ILE A 152 -11.01 -1.16 -17.37
CA ILE A 152 -12.40 -1.67 -17.40
C ILE A 152 -13.44 -0.65 -16.89
N ALA A 153 -13.06 0.23 -15.97
CA ALA A 153 -13.97 1.21 -15.38
C ALA A 153 -13.26 2.54 -15.08
N ILE A 154 -13.87 3.66 -15.45
CA ILE A 154 -13.36 5.03 -15.21
C ILE A 154 -14.41 5.99 -14.60
N LYS A 155 -13.93 6.95 -13.78
CA LYS A 155 -14.74 8.04 -13.22
C LYS A 155 -15.92 7.58 -12.34
N GLY A 156 -15.63 6.78 -11.32
CA GLY A 156 -16.60 6.39 -10.29
C GLY A 156 -16.59 7.32 -9.08
N PHE A 157 -17.40 6.99 -8.09
CA PHE A 157 -17.38 7.61 -6.76
C PHE A 157 -17.98 6.68 -5.72
N ILE A 158 -17.62 6.91 -4.46
CA ILE A 158 -18.22 6.26 -3.30
C ILE A 158 -18.69 7.33 -2.31
N ASP A 159 -19.87 7.10 -1.76
CA ASP A 159 -20.48 7.94 -0.74
C ASP A 159 -20.37 7.20 0.60
N LEU A 160 -19.89 7.89 1.64
CA LEU A 160 -19.80 7.33 2.98
C LEU A 160 -20.08 8.38 4.05
N ASP A 161 -20.55 7.93 5.20
CA ASP A 161 -20.79 8.77 6.37
C ASP A 161 -19.61 8.68 7.32
N LEU A 162 -19.02 9.83 7.66
CA LEU A 162 -17.95 9.90 8.65
C LEU A 162 -18.53 9.70 10.06
N PRO A 163 -17.78 9.07 10.99
CA PRO A 163 -18.25 8.88 12.36
C PRO A 163 -18.54 10.20 13.07
N VAL A 164 -19.67 10.25 13.80
CA VAL A 164 -20.15 11.45 14.50
C VAL A 164 -19.15 11.96 15.55
N GLU A 165 -18.40 11.05 16.16
CA GLU A 165 -17.34 11.36 17.13
C GLU A 165 -16.20 12.23 16.57
N PHE A 166 -16.08 12.34 15.24
CA PHE A 166 -15.08 13.16 14.55
C PHE A 166 -15.70 14.29 13.71
N GLY A 167 -16.91 14.73 14.08
CA GLY A 167 -17.63 15.82 13.40
C GLY A 167 -18.72 15.35 12.45
N GLY A 168 -18.75 14.06 12.12
CA GLY A 168 -19.77 13.44 11.28
C GLY A 168 -19.84 14.02 9.86
N GLY A 169 -20.74 13.48 9.06
CA GLY A 169 -21.14 14.07 7.79
C GLY A 169 -21.00 13.15 6.59
N HIS A 170 -21.83 13.43 5.59
CA HIS A 170 -21.87 12.69 4.35
C HIS A 170 -20.81 13.22 3.39
N ARG A 171 -19.91 12.34 2.93
CA ARG A 171 -18.82 12.69 2.03
C ARG A 171 -18.83 11.79 0.81
N ARG A 172 -18.60 12.42 -0.34
CA ARG A 172 -18.36 11.76 -1.62
C ARG A 172 -16.86 11.78 -1.91
N PHE A 173 -16.30 10.61 -2.21
CA PHE A 173 -14.93 10.47 -2.69
C PHE A 173 -14.93 9.98 -4.13
N GLY A 174 -14.30 10.73 -5.02
CA GLY A 174 -14.16 10.32 -6.41
C GLY A 174 -13.18 9.17 -6.55
N ILE A 175 -13.39 8.34 -7.57
CA ILE A 175 -12.49 7.26 -7.92
C ILE A 175 -12.12 7.40 -9.39
N THR A 176 -10.82 7.42 -9.66
CA THR A 176 -10.28 7.71 -10.98
C THR A 176 -10.52 6.54 -11.92
N ARG A 177 -10.20 5.32 -11.47
CA ARG A 177 -10.22 4.10 -12.28
C ARG A 177 -10.26 2.84 -11.41
N VAL A 178 -10.83 1.78 -11.97
CA VAL A 178 -10.58 0.39 -11.55
C VAL A 178 -10.00 -0.36 -12.74
N HIS A 179 -9.00 -1.19 -12.49
CA HIS A 179 -8.44 -2.05 -13.52
C HIS A 179 -8.07 -3.43 -13.00
N MET A 180 -8.03 -4.39 -13.93
CA MET A 180 -7.69 -5.78 -13.64
C MET A 180 -6.19 -6.00 -13.78
N GLU A 181 -5.61 -6.76 -12.85
CA GLU A 181 -4.22 -7.19 -12.95
C GLU A 181 -3.97 -8.53 -12.27
N ASP A 182 -2.77 -9.09 -12.45
CA ASP A 182 -2.31 -10.25 -11.69
C ASP A 182 -1.32 -9.90 -10.58
N ASP A 183 -1.35 -10.68 -9.51
CA ASP A 183 -0.44 -10.51 -8.37
C ASP A 183 0.93 -11.15 -8.62
N ALA A 184 1.92 -10.65 -7.91
CA ALA A 184 3.24 -11.23 -7.79
C ALA A 184 3.28 -12.33 -6.73
N GLY A 185 4.37 -13.08 -6.71
CA GLY A 185 4.65 -14.12 -5.71
C GLY A 185 4.96 -13.54 -4.34
N LYS A 186 5.46 -14.38 -3.44
CA LYS A 186 5.91 -13.99 -2.10
C LYS A 186 7.37 -14.37 -1.91
N LEU A 187 8.16 -13.42 -1.40
CA LEU A 187 9.51 -13.68 -0.90
C LEU A 187 9.46 -13.91 0.61
N ILE A 188 10.10 -14.98 1.06
CA ILE A 188 10.27 -15.34 2.47
C ILE A 188 11.76 -15.29 2.78
N HIS A 189 12.14 -14.47 3.76
CA HIS A 189 13.52 -14.44 4.22
C HIS A 189 13.70 -15.50 5.31
N SER A 190 14.57 -16.49 5.08
CA SER A 190 14.91 -17.50 6.09
C SER A 190 16.09 -17.00 6.92
N GLU A 191 15.98 -17.11 8.25
CA GLU A 191 17.00 -16.68 9.21
C GLU A 191 18.27 -17.57 9.19
N THR A 192 18.18 -18.76 8.58
CA THR A 192 19.26 -19.75 8.49
C THR A 192 20.12 -19.57 7.23
N GLY A 193 20.84 -18.45 7.15
CA GLY A 193 21.89 -18.25 6.14
C GLY A 193 21.93 -16.83 5.57
N SER A 194 23.11 -16.39 5.13
CA SER A 194 23.34 -15.05 4.56
C SER A 194 22.63 -14.78 3.22
N TYR A 195 21.98 -15.78 2.61
CA TYR A 195 21.43 -15.71 1.24
C TYR A 195 20.10 -16.44 1.02
N SER A 196 19.41 -16.93 2.06
CA SER A 196 18.22 -17.78 1.86
C SER A 196 16.92 -16.97 1.71
N GLN A 197 16.75 -16.31 0.57
CA GLN A 197 15.42 -15.89 0.10
C GLN A 197 14.73 -17.09 -0.53
N VAL A 198 13.63 -17.54 0.07
CA VAL A 198 12.78 -18.60 -0.48
C VAL A 198 11.62 -17.93 -1.20
N MET A 199 11.42 -18.33 -2.46
CA MET A 199 10.40 -17.77 -3.33
C MET A 199 9.21 -18.72 -3.43
N ASP A 200 8.04 -18.22 -3.07
CA ASP A 200 6.77 -18.93 -3.22
C ASP A 200 5.92 -18.27 -4.33
N LEU A 201 5.74 -19.01 -5.42
CA LEU A 201 4.98 -18.61 -6.61
C LEU A 201 3.50 -19.00 -6.55
N ASN A 202 3.02 -19.56 -5.43
CA ASN A 202 1.60 -19.87 -5.25
C ASN A 202 0.71 -18.64 -5.51
N ARG A 203 1.13 -17.45 -5.08
CA ARG A 203 0.35 -16.22 -5.27
C ARG A 203 0.50 -15.59 -6.66
N THR A 204 1.53 -15.93 -7.41
CA THR A 204 1.75 -15.36 -8.74
C THR A 204 0.60 -15.72 -9.68
N GLY A 205 0.01 -14.71 -10.31
CA GLY A 205 -1.13 -14.88 -11.20
C GLY A 205 -2.51 -14.76 -10.51
N VAL A 206 -2.56 -14.57 -9.19
CA VAL A 206 -3.83 -14.36 -8.47
C VAL A 206 -4.48 -13.07 -8.96
N PRO A 207 -5.79 -13.05 -9.26
CA PRO A 207 -6.44 -11.88 -9.82
C PRO A 207 -6.62 -10.76 -8.80
N LEU A 208 -6.33 -9.54 -9.25
CA LEU A 208 -6.50 -8.31 -8.49
C LEU A 208 -7.38 -7.32 -9.25
N LEU A 209 -8.09 -6.49 -8.48
CA LEU A 209 -8.59 -5.20 -8.94
C LEU A 209 -7.82 -4.10 -8.24
N GLU A 210 -7.17 -3.24 -9.01
CA GLU A 210 -6.55 -2.02 -8.50
C GLU A 210 -7.53 -0.85 -8.66
N ILE A 211 -7.93 -0.27 -7.53
CA ILE A 211 -8.84 0.85 -7.39
C ILE A 211 -8.01 2.08 -7.03
N VAL A 212 -8.00 3.09 -7.91
CA VAL A 212 -7.23 4.32 -7.71
C VAL A 212 -8.18 5.46 -7.38
N SER A 213 -8.14 5.96 -6.15
CA SER A 213 -8.98 7.07 -5.73
C SER A 213 -8.60 8.38 -6.45
N LYS A 214 -9.51 9.35 -6.43
CA LYS A 214 -9.10 10.75 -6.62
C LYS A 214 -8.41 11.26 -5.36
N PRO A 215 -7.59 12.32 -5.47
CA PRO A 215 -6.96 12.96 -4.32
C PRO A 215 -7.95 13.86 -3.55
N ASP A 216 -9.08 13.29 -3.10
CA ASP A 216 -10.22 14.01 -2.50
C ASP A 216 -10.20 13.96 -0.96
N MET A 217 -9.39 13.10 -0.36
CA MET A 217 -9.29 12.94 1.10
C MET A 217 -8.39 14.03 1.70
N ARG A 218 -8.75 14.48 2.90
CA ARG A 218 -8.10 15.61 3.60
C ARG A 218 -7.55 15.26 4.99
N SER A 219 -7.86 14.08 5.52
CA SER A 219 -7.38 13.62 6.82
C SER A 219 -7.09 12.11 6.84
N GLY A 220 -6.29 11.65 7.81
CA GLY A 220 -6.04 10.23 8.03
C GLY A 220 -7.30 9.43 8.37
N LEU A 221 -8.26 10.07 9.03
CA LEU A 221 -9.57 9.48 9.31
C LEU A 221 -10.37 9.24 8.02
N GLU A 222 -10.49 10.25 7.15
CA GLU A 222 -11.21 10.10 5.88
C GLU A 222 -10.61 8.98 5.03
N ALA A 223 -9.28 8.87 5.02
CA ALA A 223 -8.56 7.81 4.34
C ALA A 223 -8.86 6.41 4.91
N ALA A 224 -8.88 6.28 6.23
CA ALA A 224 -9.20 5.02 6.90
C ALA A 224 -10.66 4.60 6.66
N GLU A 225 -11.61 5.54 6.75
CA GLU A 225 -13.03 5.28 6.49
C GLU A 225 -13.31 4.95 5.02
N TYR A 226 -12.65 5.64 4.08
CA TYR A 226 -12.70 5.28 2.66
C TYR A 226 -12.23 3.84 2.43
N ALA A 227 -11.07 3.46 2.99
CA ALA A 227 -10.53 2.12 2.80
C ALA A 227 -11.42 1.04 3.47
N ALA A 228 -12.00 1.35 4.64
CA ALA A 228 -12.97 0.48 5.31
C ALA A 228 -14.27 0.33 4.52
N GLU A 229 -14.74 1.40 3.87
CA GLU A 229 -15.94 1.31 3.03
C GLU A 229 -15.70 0.50 1.76
N ILE A 230 -14.52 0.61 1.14
CA ILE A 230 -14.12 -0.28 0.04
C ILE A 230 -14.10 -1.74 0.51
N GLU A 231 -13.56 -2.03 1.70
CA GLU A 231 -13.59 -3.38 2.29
C GLU A 231 -15.02 -3.91 2.46
N ARG A 232 -15.91 -3.10 3.03
CA ARG A 232 -17.33 -3.45 3.21
C ARG A 232 -17.99 -3.73 1.87
N LEU A 233 -17.74 -2.90 0.87
CA LEU A 233 -18.33 -3.04 -0.46
C LEU A 233 -17.90 -4.33 -1.15
N VAL A 234 -16.59 -4.62 -1.17
CA VAL A 234 -16.09 -5.83 -1.87
C VAL A 234 -16.54 -7.11 -1.17
N ARG A 235 -16.71 -7.09 0.16
CA ARG A 235 -17.31 -8.18 0.93
C ARG A 235 -18.79 -8.34 0.63
N TYR A 236 -19.54 -7.23 0.60
CA TYR A 236 -20.98 -7.24 0.30
C TYR A 236 -21.26 -7.81 -1.09
N LEU A 237 -20.44 -7.44 -2.08
CA LEU A 237 -20.54 -7.98 -3.45
C LEU A 237 -20.10 -9.46 -3.56
N GLY A 238 -19.46 -10.01 -2.52
CA GLY A 238 -18.92 -11.36 -2.52
C GLY A 238 -17.78 -11.58 -3.50
N ILE A 239 -17.04 -10.51 -3.85
CA ILE A 239 -15.93 -10.58 -4.82
C ILE A 239 -14.57 -10.74 -4.15
N SER A 240 -14.46 -10.43 -2.85
CA SER A 240 -13.22 -10.56 -2.06
C SER A 240 -13.53 -10.81 -0.59
N ILE A 241 -12.61 -11.46 0.12
CA ILE A 241 -12.63 -11.60 1.58
C ILE A 241 -12.31 -10.24 2.25
N GLY A 242 -11.57 -9.35 1.59
CA GLY A 242 -11.25 -8.01 2.10
C GLY A 242 -10.37 -7.96 3.35
N ASN A 243 -9.84 -9.09 3.84
CA ASN A 243 -8.97 -9.11 5.01
C ASN A 243 -7.57 -8.56 4.68
N MET A 244 -7.17 -7.48 5.35
CA MET A 244 -5.83 -6.88 5.21
C MET A 244 -4.72 -7.77 5.79
N GLN A 245 -4.98 -8.52 6.86
CA GLN A 245 -3.97 -9.36 7.52
C GLN A 245 -3.53 -10.53 6.64
N GLU A 246 -4.46 -11.09 5.87
CA GLU A 246 -4.18 -12.15 4.88
C GLU A 246 -3.64 -11.58 3.55
N GLY A 247 -3.61 -10.25 3.40
CA GLY A 247 -3.17 -9.56 2.19
C GLY A 247 -4.19 -9.54 1.05
N SER A 248 -5.44 -9.94 1.31
CA SER A 248 -6.52 -9.91 0.32
C SER A 248 -7.04 -8.49 0.03
N LEU A 249 -6.70 -7.53 0.89
CA LEU A 249 -6.86 -6.10 0.67
C LEU A 249 -5.56 -5.39 1.03
N ARG A 250 -5.00 -4.60 0.11
CA ARG A 250 -3.80 -3.79 0.35
C ARG A 250 -4.06 -2.36 -0.05
N CYS A 251 -3.52 -1.41 0.71
CA CYS A 251 -3.66 0.01 0.42
C CYS A 251 -2.30 0.70 0.50
N ASP A 252 -1.93 1.36 -0.59
CA ASP A 252 -0.82 2.30 -0.64
C ASP A 252 -1.40 3.73 -0.60
N VAL A 253 -0.80 4.60 0.22
CA VAL A 253 -1.32 5.95 0.45
C VAL A 253 -0.38 6.97 -0.16
N ASN A 254 -0.91 7.82 -1.03
CA ASN A 254 -0.22 8.95 -1.62
C ASN A 254 -0.62 10.22 -0.88
N ILE A 255 0.34 10.95 -0.30
CA ILE A 255 0.11 12.14 0.53
C ILE A 255 1.00 13.27 0.05
N PHE A 256 0.42 14.46 -0.06
CA PHE A 256 1.21 15.69 -0.05
C PHE A 256 0.45 16.80 0.68
N VAL A 257 1.20 17.75 1.23
CA VAL A 257 0.65 18.96 1.84
C VAL A 257 1.02 20.18 1.00
N ARG A 258 0.20 21.24 1.08
CA ARG A 258 0.48 22.54 0.44
C ARG A 258 -0.04 23.69 1.27
N PRO A 259 0.57 24.87 1.25
CA PRO A 259 -0.02 26.06 1.88
C PRO A 259 -1.42 26.35 1.33
N VAL A 260 -2.34 26.74 2.22
CA VAL A 260 -3.72 27.07 1.82
C VAL A 260 -3.71 28.20 0.79
N GLY A 261 -4.45 28.01 -0.32
CA GLY A 261 -4.55 28.97 -1.42
C GLY A 261 -3.52 28.80 -2.53
N GLN A 262 -2.52 27.94 -2.37
CA GLN A 262 -1.58 27.62 -3.43
C GLN A 262 -2.13 26.50 -4.33
N SER A 263 -2.08 26.69 -5.66
CA SER A 263 -2.58 25.69 -6.62
C SER A 263 -1.58 24.58 -6.95
N ASN A 264 -0.28 24.83 -6.75
CA ASN A 264 0.77 23.92 -7.18
C ASN A 264 0.78 22.65 -6.32
N PHE A 265 1.02 21.51 -6.97
CA PHE A 265 1.26 20.25 -6.28
C PHE A 265 2.65 20.27 -5.64
N GLY A 266 2.71 19.91 -4.35
CA GLY A 266 3.95 19.79 -3.60
C GLY A 266 4.65 18.44 -3.84
N THR A 267 5.66 18.15 -3.03
CA THR A 267 6.36 16.86 -3.06
C THR A 267 5.43 15.75 -2.59
N LYS A 268 5.15 14.78 -3.47
CA LYS A 268 4.34 13.60 -3.14
C LYS A 268 5.18 12.58 -2.37
N VAL A 269 4.65 12.08 -1.27
CA VAL A 269 5.17 10.93 -0.54
C VAL A 269 4.19 9.78 -0.64
N GLU A 270 4.73 8.59 -0.88
CA GLU A 270 3.95 7.35 -0.95
C GLU A 270 4.32 6.47 0.25
N ILE A 271 3.32 6.10 1.04
CA ILE A 271 3.44 5.16 2.15
C ILE A 271 2.86 3.83 1.70
N LYS A 272 3.73 2.82 1.57
CA LYS A 272 3.35 1.47 1.13
C LYS A 272 3.22 0.50 2.30
N ASN A 273 2.60 -0.64 2.05
CA ASN A 273 2.51 -1.78 2.99
C ASN A 273 1.75 -1.47 4.29
N MET A 274 0.63 -0.74 4.18
CA MET A 274 -0.25 -0.51 5.32
C MET A 274 -1.11 -1.75 5.59
N ASN A 275 -0.91 -2.38 6.75
CA ASN A 275 -1.56 -3.66 7.10
C ASN A 275 -2.85 -3.52 7.93
N SER A 276 -3.24 -2.30 8.32
CA SER A 276 -4.50 -2.03 9.01
C SER A 276 -4.96 -0.59 8.81
N PHE A 277 -6.27 -0.33 8.91
CA PHE A 277 -6.83 1.03 8.83
C PHE A 277 -6.35 1.93 9.99
N SER A 278 -6.15 1.37 11.19
CA SER A 278 -5.58 2.14 12.31
C SER A 278 -4.15 2.56 12.05
N ALA A 279 -3.32 1.66 11.48
CA ALA A 279 -1.96 2.00 11.08
C ALA A 279 -1.98 3.05 9.96
N MET A 280 -2.90 2.92 8.99
CA MET A 280 -3.11 3.89 7.91
C MET A 280 -3.34 5.30 8.45
N ASN A 281 -4.31 5.46 9.34
CA ASN A 281 -4.62 6.75 9.96
C ASN A 281 -3.39 7.36 10.66
N LYS A 282 -2.73 6.58 11.52
CA LYS A 282 -1.53 7.02 12.26
C LYS A 282 -0.36 7.41 11.35
N ALA A 283 -0.12 6.63 10.29
CA ALA A 283 0.95 6.91 9.35
C ALA A 283 0.68 8.20 8.55
N ILE A 284 -0.57 8.44 8.18
CA ILE A 284 -1.00 9.66 7.50
C ILE A 284 -0.81 10.88 8.42
N ASP A 285 -1.30 10.82 9.65
CA ASP A 285 -1.19 11.93 10.60
C ASP A 285 0.28 12.29 10.90
N TYR A 286 1.12 11.26 11.03
CA TYR A 286 2.56 11.45 11.18
C TYR A 286 3.18 12.10 9.95
N GLU A 287 2.87 11.62 8.74
CA GLU A 287 3.44 12.15 7.51
C GLU A 287 2.99 13.59 7.22
N ILE A 288 1.74 13.94 7.51
CA ILE A 288 1.24 15.32 7.44
C ILE A 288 2.11 16.22 8.35
N SER A 289 2.28 15.80 9.61
CA SER A 289 3.07 16.55 10.60
C SER A 289 4.53 16.71 10.13
N ARG A 290 5.11 15.65 9.57
CA ARG A 290 6.48 15.64 9.04
C ARG A 290 6.63 16.60 7.85
N GLN A 291 5.72 16.57 6.88
CA GLN A 291 5.80 17.45 5.72
C GLN A 291 5.59 18.93 6.09
N VAL A 292 4.63 19.23 6.96
CA VAL A 292 4.40 20.60 7.46
C VAL A 292 5.63 21.14 8.18
N LEU A 293 6.29 20.30 9.01
CA LEU A 293 7.52 20.69 9.68
C LEU A 293 8.63 21.02 8.67
N LEU A 294 8.83 20.16 7.67
CA LEU A 294 9.83 20.38 6.61
C LEU A 294 9.54 21.66 5.81
N HIS A 295 8.30 21.88 5.38
CA HIS A 295 7.93 23.12 4.71
C HIS A 295 8.18 24.36 5.58
N SER A 296 8.01 24.25 6.90
CA SER A 296 8.30 25.36 7.82
C SER A 296 9.79 25.63 8.03
N GLN A 297 10.68 24.74 7.57
CA GLN A 297 12.14 24.85 7.70
C GLN A 297 12.82 25.38 6.43
N GLY A 298 12.07 25.52 5.32
CA GLY A 298 12.60 25.89 4.00
C GLY A 298 13.13 24.70 3.22
#